data_AF-A0A0F7U192-F1
#
_entry.id   AF-A0A0F7U192-F1
#
_cell.length_a   1.000
_cell.length_b   1.000
_cell.length_c   1.000
_cell.angle_alpha   90.00
_cell.angle_beta   90.00
_cell.angle_gamma   90.00
#
_symmetry.space_group_name_H-M   'P 1'
#
loop_
_entity.id
_entity.type
_entity.pdbx_description
1 polymer ?
#
loop_
_entity_poly.entity_id
_entity_poly.type
_entity_poly.pdbx_seq_one_letter_code
_entity_poly.pdbx_strand_id
1 'polypeptide(L)'
;MKFQQFMSAAALVGHASAFYGKLAASGYEANEGGTFQIIYLTDYNTGSTYSGTLHGGFNSCTSNECSVGFSETSPGGYEFSAKLWRTSDGCHNIDFEGGLNSHHGYCCGSLPCDINA
;
A
#
# COMPACT_ATOMS: atom_id res chain seq x y z
N MET A 1 -40.06 31.28 26.65
CA MET A 1 -39.53 29.92 26.91
C MET A 1 -38.46 29.65 25.86
N LYS A 2 -37.20 29.44 26.26
CA LYS A 2 -36.08 29.20 25.33
C LYS A 2 -35.90 27.68 25.18
N PHE A 3 -36.11 27.16 23.98
CA PHE A 3 -35.80 25.77 23.63
C PHE A 3 -34.31 25.69 23.24
N GLN A 4 -33.50 25.00 24.04
CA GLN A 4 -32.14 24.61 23.65
C GLN A 4 -32.25 23.36 22.75
N GLN A 5 -31.89 23.52 21.48
CA GLN A 5 -31.68 22.41 20.56
C GLN A 5 -30.33 21.76 20.90
N PHE A 6 -30.36 20.52 21.37
CA PHE A 6 -29.19 19.66 21.37
C PHE A 6 -28.96 19.18 19.93
N MET A 7 -27.95 19.70 19.25
CA MET A 7 -27.42 19.05 18.05
C MET A 7 -26.72 17.77 18.49
N SER A 8 -27.31 16.62 18.17
CA SER A 8 -26.63 15.34 18.22
C SER A 8 -25.46 15.35 17.24
N ALA A 9 -24.23 15.34 17.77
CA ALA A 9 -23.06 15.03 16.98
C ALA A 9 -23.16 13.56 16.54
N ALA A 10 -23.43 13.34 15.25
CA ALA A 10 -23.23 12.03 14.64
C ALA A 10 -21.72 11.79 14.61
N ALA A 11 -21.21 11.02 15.56
CA ALA A 11 -19.86 10.47 15.48
C ALA A 11 -19.87 9.44 14.32
N LEU A 12 -19.45 9.86 13.14
CA LEU A 12 -18.99 8.96 12.09
C LEU A 12 -17.69 8.32 12.59
N VAL A 13 -17.82 7.32 13.46
CA VAL A 13 -16.77 6.34 13.70
C VAL A 13 -16.78 5.40 12.50
N GLY A 14 -16.47 5.94 11.32
CA GLY A 14 -16.13 5.14 10.17
C GLY A 14 -14.80 4.48 10.52
N HIS A 15 -14.80 3.15 10.64
CA HIS A 15 -13.57 2.38 10.70
C HIS A 15 -12.61 2.96 9.65
N ALA A 16 -11.39 3.30 10.09
CA ALA A 16 -10.30 3.62 9.17
C ALA A 16 -10.36 2.62 8.02
N SER A 17 -10.51 3.12 6.80
CA SER A 17 -10.61 2.29 5.61
C SER A 17 -9.32 1.50 5.49
N ALA A 18 -9.33 0.26 6.00
CA ALA A 18 -8.35 -0.75 5.69
C ALA A 18 -8.21 -0.78 4.16
N PHE A 19 -6.99 -0.60 3.65
CA PHE A 19 -6.71 -0.58 2.22
C PHE A 19 -7.27 -1.87 1.60
N TYR A 20 -8.07 -1.71 0.56
CA TYR A 20 -8.54 -2.83 -0.25
C TYR A 20 -8.20 -2.52 -1.69
N GLY A 21 -7.36 -3.35 -2.29
CA GLY A 21 -6.77 -2.98 -3.55
C GLY A 21 -5.88 -4.04 -4.15
N LYS A 22 -5.22 -3.66 -5.23
CA LYS A 22 -4.32 -4.52 -6.00
C LYS A 22 -2.88 -4.15 -5.76
N LEU A 23 -2.06 -5.16 -5.46
CA LEU A 23 -0.60 -5.09 -5.48
C LEU A 23 -0.08 -5.67 -6.80
N ALA A 24 0.78 -4.92 -7.48
CA ALA A 24 1.44 -5.35 -8.71
C ALA A 24 2.91 -4.95 -8.70
N ALA A 25 3.73 -5.65 -9.49
CA ALA A 25 5.11 -5.28 -9.73
C ALA A 25 5.42 -5.33 -11.23
N SER A 26 6.30 -4.46 -11.70
CA SER A 26 6.88 -4.57 -13.04
C SER A 26 7.73 -5.84 -13.18
N GLY A 27 8.20 -6.10 -14.40
CA GLY A 27 9.36 -6.96 -14.59
C GLY A 27 10.58 -6.43 -13.82
N TYR A 28 11.60 -7.27 -13.67
CA TYR A 28 12.89 -6.84 -13.16
C TYR A 28 13.58 -5.99 -14.22
N GLU A 29 13.81 -4.72 -13.88
CA GLU A 29 14.55 -3.77 -14.69
C GLU A 29 15.95 -3.58 -14.11
N ALA A 30 16.88 -2.99 -14.87
CA ALA A 30 18.22 -2.68 -14.39
C ALA A 30 18.73 -1.34 -14.92
N ASN A 31 19.43 -0.61 -14.07
CA ASN A 31 20.18 0.59 -14.44
C ASN A 31 21.54 0.61 -13.73
N GLU A 32 22.25 1.75 -13.77
CA GLU A 32 23.54 1.91 -13.08
C GLU A 32 23.46 1.66 -11.56
N GLY A 33 22.29 1.90 -10.94
CA GLY A 33 22.00 1.62 -9.54
C GLY A 33 21.61 0.16 -9.24
N GLY A 34 21.66 -0.73 -10.24
CA GLY A 34 21.37 -2.15 -10.11
C GLY A 34 19.96 -2.54 -10.54
N THR A 35 19.58 -3.77 -10.21
CA THR A 35 18.27 -4.34 -10.51
C THR A 35 17.18 -3.72 -9.63
N PHE A 36 15.99 -3.48 -10.16
CA PHE A 36 14.85 -2.97 -9.40
C PHE A 36 13.52 -3.47 -9.99
N GLN A 37 12.44 -3.29 -9.22
CA GLN A 37 11.06 -3.37 -9.72
C GLN A 37 10.32 -2.09 -9.35
N ILE A 38 9.38 -1.68 -10.20
CA ILE A 38 8.37 -0.68 -9.81
C ILE A 38 7.20 -1.43 -9.23
N ILE A 39 6.79 -1.05 -8.03
CA ILE A 39 5.62 -1.58 -7.35
C ILE A 39 4.46 -0.63 -7.60
N TYR A 40 3.30 -1.19 -7.90
CA TYR A 40 2.07 -0.44 -8.13
C TYR A 40 1.01 -0.88 -7.12
N LEU A 41 0.30 0.10 -6.58
CA LEU A 41 -0.87 -0.10 -5.74
C LEU A 41 -2.08 0.56 -6.42
N THR A 42 -3.23 -0.10 -6.38
CA THR A 42 -4.51 0.49 -6.79
C THR A 42 -5.48 0.30 -5.64
N ASP A 43 -5.94 1.39 -5.02
CA ASP A 43 -6.98 1.37 -4.00
C ASP A 43 -8.36 1.33 -4.68
N TYR A 44 -9.13 0.29 -4.40
CA TYR A 44 -10.46 0.10 -4.98
C TYR A 44 -11.54 0.94 -4.30
N ASN A 45 -11.30 1.43 -3.08
CA ASN A 45 -12.26 2.27 -2.38
C ASN A 45 -12.27 3.70 -2.94
N THR A 46 -11.08 4.23 -3.27
CA THR A 46 -10.89 5.61 -3.72
C THR A 46 -10.65 5.73 -5.22
N GLY A 47 -10.16 4.66 -5.85
CA GLY A 47 -9.63 4.70 -7.22
C GLY A 47 -8.23 5.28 -7.31
N SER A 48 -7.60 5.63 -6.19
CA SER A 48 -6.23 6.17 -6.18
C SER A 48 -5.20 5.10 -6.58
N THR A 49 -4.17 5.53 -7.30
CA THR A 49 -3.06 4.69 -7.72
C THR A 49 -1.75 5.21 -7.16
N TYR A 50 -0.84 4.32 -6.78
CA TYR A 50 0.45 4.68 -6.20
C TYR A 50 1.56 3.86 -6.85
N SER A 51 2.77 4.40 -6.87
CA SER A 51 3.94 3.64 -7.28
C SER A 51 5.18 3.97 -6.46
N GLY A 52 6.04 2.97 -6.29
CA GLY A 52 7.33 3.10 -5.60
C GLY A 52 8.38 2.17 -6.20
N THR A 53 9.65 2.53 -6.07
CA THR A 53 10.78 1.72 -6.56
C THR A 53 11.28 0.79 -5.46
N LEU A 54 11.27 -0.52 -5.73
CA LEU A 54 11.84 -1.54 -4.87
C LEU A 54 13.19 -2.00 -5.43
N HIS A 55 14.29 -1.53 -4.83
CA HIS A 55 15.64 -1.90 -5.24
C HIS A 55 15.94 -3.37 -4.94
N GLY A 56 16.43 -4.09 -5.95
CA GLY A 56 16.57 -5.55 -5.96
C GLY A 56 15.24 -6.33 -6.12
N GLY A 57 14.11 -5.63 -6.14
CA GLY A 57 12.76 -6.20 -6.21
C GLY A 57 12.44 -7.14 -5.04
N PHE A 58 11.37 -7.92 -5.15
CA PHE A 58 10.99 -8.82 -4.05
C PHE A 58 12.02 -9.92 -3.74
N ASN A 59 12.94 -10.22 -4.65
CA ASN A 59 13.98 -11.23 -4.48
C ASN A 59 15.14 -10.73 -3.58
N SER A 60 15.33 -9.42 -3.41
CA SER A 60 16.28 -8.88 -2.41
C SER A 60 15.67 -8.78 -1.01
N CYS A 61 14.34 -8.87 -0.91
CA CYS A 61 13.56 -8.66 0.31
C CYS A 61 12.97 -9.98 0.84
N THR A 62 13.77 -11.05 0.81
CA THR A 62 13.34 -12.39 1.28
C THR A 62 13.82 -12.73 2.69
N SER A 63 14.84 -12.02 3.19
CA SER A 63 15.41 -12.21 4.53
C SER A 63 15.16 -11.02 5.46
N ASN A 64 14.73 -9.88 4.90
CA ASN A 64 14.45 -8.65 5.63
C ASN A 64 13.35 -7.88 4.90
N GLU A 65 12.73 -6.96 5.62
CA GLU A 65 11.80 -5.97 5.08
C GLU A 65 12.56 -4.84 4.37
N CYS A 66 12.10 -4.47 3.17
CA CYS A 66 12.65 -3.38 2.38
C CYS A 66 11.74 -2.16 2.46
N SER A 67 12.32 -0.99 2.74
CA SER A 67 11.57 0.26 2.71
C SER A 67 11.32 0.72 1.28
N VAL A 68 10.10 1.13 0.99
CA VAL A 68 9.71 1.75 -0.29
C VAL A 68 8.93 3.01 0.01
N GLY A 69 9.30 4.11 -0.65
CA GLY A 69 8.47 5.30 -0.72
C GLY A 69 7.48 5.16 -1.88
N PHE A 70 6.20 5.39 -1.62
CA PHE A 70 5.14 5.45 -2.61
C PHE A 70 4.70 6.89 -2.80
N SER A 71 4.57 7.28 -4.07
CA SER A 71 3.92 8.53 -4.46
C SER A 71 2.63 8.20 -5.21
N GLU A 72 1.58 8.98 -4.94
CA GLU A 72 0.32 8.89 -5.66
C GLU A 72 0.50 9.33 -7.11
N THR A 73 0.05 8.48 -8.03
CA THR A 73 0.09 8.71 -9.48
C THR A 73 -1.27 9.15 -10.02
N SER A 74 -2.34 9.01 -9.23
CA SER A 74 -3.63 9.67 -9.44
C SER A 74 -3.61 11.15 -8.99
N PRO A 75 -4.62 11.96 -9.35
CA PRO A 75 -4.70 13.36 -8.93
C PRO A 75 -4.97 13.50 -7.42
N GLY A 76 -3.92 13.47 -6.60
CA GLY A 76 -4.02 13.67 -5.14
C GLY A 76 -2.71 14.08 -4.48
N GLY A 77 -1.57 13.62 -4.99
CA GLY A 77 -0.25 14.05 -4.54
C GLY A 77 0.12 13.57 -3.14
N TYR A 78 -0.53 12.51 -2.64
CA TYR A 78 -0.17 11.88 -1.37
C TYR A 78 1.10 11.04 -1.50
N GLU A 79 1.93 11.02 -0.46
CA GLU A 79 3.12 10.17 -0.37
C GLU A 79 3.15 9.44 0.98
N PHE A 80 3.65 8.22 0.98
CA PHE A 80 3.82 7.43 2.20
C PHE A 80 4.97 6.43 2.07
N SER A 81 5.48 5.97 3.21
CA SER A 81 6.46 4.88 3.27
C SER A 81 5.75 3.56 3.57
N ALA A 82 6.30 2.47 3.08
CA ALA A 82 5.87 1.12 3.40
C ALA A 82 7.06 0.17 3.49
N LYS A 83 6.85 -0.98 4.13
CA LYS A 83 7.77 -2.12 4.15
C LYS A 83 7.26 -3.23 3.25
N LEU A 84 8.12 -3.74 2.37
CA LEU A 84 7.78 -4.85 1.47
C LEU A 84 8.74 -6.02 1.69
N TRP A 85 8.20 -7.23 1.65
CA TRP A 85 8.99 -8.45 1.70
C TRP A 85 8.29 -9.61 1.01
N ARG A 86 9.05 -10.65 0.66
CA ARG A 86 8.54 -11.90 0.12
C ARG A 86 8.91 -13.07 1.01
N THR A 87 7.92 -13.84 1.40
CA THR A 87 8.10 -15.04 2.23
C THR A 87 8.42 -16.27 1.37
N SER A 88 9.00 -17.30 1.98
CA SER A 88 9.47 -18.51 1.28
C SER A 88 8.35 -19.38 0.71
N ASP A 89 7.13 -19.23 1.21
CA ASP A 89 5.89 -19.78 0.64
C ASP A 89 5.38 -19.01 -0.59
N GLY A 90 6.10 -17.97 -1.01
CA GLY A 90 5.82 -17.20 -2.22
C GLY A 90 4.81 -16.08 -2.02
N CYS A 91 4.53 -15.66 -0.79
CA CYS A 91 3.65 -14.52 -0.52
C CYS A 91 4.39 -13.18 -0.57
N HIS A 92 3.76 -12.21 -1.21
CA HIS A 92 4.20 -10.82 -1.27
C HIS A 92 3.47 -10.05 -0.19
N ASN A 93 4.22 -9.40 0.68
CA ASN A 93 3.71 -8.69 1.85
C ASN A 93 4.01 -7.20 1.73
N ILE A 94 3.13 -6.40 2.30
CA ILE A 94 3.29 -4.96 2.47
C ILE A 94 2.80 -4.56 3.86
N ASP A 95 3.60 -3.81 4.60
CA ASP A 95 3.16 -3.02 5.76
C ASP A 95 3.14 -1.55 5.33
N PHE A 96 1.96 -0.93 5.34
CA PHE A 96 1.75 0.46 4.97
C PHE A 96 2.31 1.46 6.01
N GLU A 97 2.80 0.98 7.16
CA GLU A 97 3.35 1.81 8.25
C GLU A 97 2.36 2.89 8.73
N GLY A 98 1.05 2.63 8.64
CA GLY A 98 -0.03 3.58 8.95
C GLY A 98 -0.44 4.49 7.77
N GLY A 99 0.29 4.42 6.64
CA GLY A 99 -0.09 5.03 5.38
C GLY A 99 -1.46 4.53 4.91
N LEU A 100 -2.25 5.42 4.29
CA LEU A 100 -3.63 5.13 3.88
C LEU A 100 -4.56 4.66 5.02
N ASN A 101 -4.17 4.89 6.28
CA ASN A 101 -4.82 4.35 7.48
C ASN A 101 -4.87 2.80 7.49
N SER A 102 -3.84 2.16 6.94
CA SER A 102 -3.71 0.72 6.80
C SER A 102 -2.43 0.21 7.47
N HIS A 103 -2.38 -1.10 7.73
CA HIS A 103 -1.22 -1.78 8.29
C HIS A 103 -0.73 -2.88 7.36
N HIS A 104 -1.08 -4.15 7.58
CA HIS A 104 -0.44 -5.27 6.89
C HIS A 104 -1.38 -5.93 5.88
N GLY A 105 -0.93 -6.01 4.63
CA GLY A 105 -1.57 -6.75 3.56
C GLY A 105 -0.64 -7.76 2.91
N TYR A 106 -1.21 -8.83 2.39
CA TYR A 106 -0.44 -9.83 1.65
C TYR A 106 -1.28 -10.56 0.61
N CYS A 107 -0.60 -11.14 -0.37
CA CYS A 107 -1.16 -12.11 -1.28
C CYS A 107 -0.11 -13.17 -1.61
N CYS A 108 -0.54 -14.34 -2.08
CA CYS A 108 0.36 -15.43 -2.42
C CYS A 108 0.26 -15.81 -3.90
N GLY A 109 1.38 -16.25 -4.47
CA GLY A 109 1.45 -16.61 -5.88
C GLY A 109 1.96 -15.47 -6.75
N SER A 110 1.45 -15.36 -7.97
CA SER A 110 1.92 -14.38 -8.94
C SER A 110 1.29 -13.00 -8.70
N LEU A 111 2.06 -11.95 -8.96
CA LEU A 111 1.53 -10.59 -9.10
C LEU A 111 1.02 -10.38 -10.55
N PRO A 112 -0.02 -9.55 -10.76
CA PRO A 112 -0.75 -8.79 -9.75
C PRO A 112 -1.73 -9.66 -8.93
N CYS A 113 -2.06 -9.19 -7.74
CA CYS A 113 -2.99 -9.85 -6.81
C CYS A 113 -3.76 -8.82 -5.99
N ASP A 114 -4.91 -9.22 -5.44
CA ASP A 114 -5.66 -8.39 -4.51
C ASP A 114 -5.17 -8.60 -3.07
N ILE A 115 -5.14 -7.51 -2.29
CA ILE A 115 -4.78 -7.49 -0.87
C ILE A 115 -5.83 -6.70 -0.08
N ASN A 116 -5.96 -7.04 1.20
CA ASN A 116 -6.74 -6.30 2.19
C ASN A 116 -5.83 -6.05 3.39
N ALA A 117 -5.81 -4.83 3.93
CA ALA A 117 -4.81 -4.40 4.90
C ALA A 117 -5.30 -3.35 5.90
#